data_AF-A0A967GDG2-F1
#
_entry.id   AF-A0A967GDG2-F1
#
_cell.length_a   1.000
_cell.length_b   1.000
_cell.length_c   1.000
_cell.angle_alpha   90.00
_cell.angle_beta   90.00
_cell.angle_gamma   90.00
#
_symmetry.space_group_name_H-M   'P 1'
#
loop_
_entity.id
_entity.type
_entity.pdbx_description
1 polymer ?
#
loop_
_entity_poly.entity_id
_entity_poly.type
_entity_poly.pdbx_seq_one_letter_code
_entity_poly.pdbx_strand_id
1 'polypeptide(L)'
;MNLSFDDLQAEAAATGFLPETLDKVIRLIGLLDAFRNHPFLKDRVVLKGGTALNLFVFDLPRLSVDIDLNYVGSPDRDVMLAEREKVEQAITAICGREGFTLRRVPQEHAGGKWRLGYTNAHGRNAN
;
A
#
# COMPACT_ATOMS: atom_id res chain seq x y z
N MET A 1 -8.39 -8.09 1.28
CA MET A 1 -8.66 -9.48 1.70
C MET A 1 -8.32 -9.57 3.17
N ASN A 2 -9.26 -9.98 4.03
CA ASN A 2 -8.99 -10.19 5.45
C ASN A 2 -8.83 -11.68 5.68
N LEU A 3 -7.62 -12.15 5.93
CA LEU A 3 -7.41 -13.54 6.36
C LEU A 3 -7.87 -13.70 7.81
N SER A 4 -8.40 -14.89 8.12
CA SER A 4 -8.58 -15.26 9.52
C SER A 4 -7.22 -15.46 10.19
N PHE A 5 -7.22 -15.50 11.52
CA PHE A 5 -6.01 -15.78 12.28
C PHE A 5 -5.41 -17.15 11.91
N ASP A 6 -6.26 -18.16 11.76
CA ASP A 6 -5.83 -19.53 11.46
C ASP A 6 -5.21 -19.63 10.05
N ASP A 7 -5.82 -18.95 9.07
CA ASP A 7 -5.27 -18.89 7.70
C ASP A 7 -3.90 -18.19 7.67
N LEU A 8 -3.74 -17.10 8.43
CA LEU A 8 -2.48 -16.39 8.54
C LEU A 8 -1.38 -17.26 9.16
N GLN A 9 -1.71 -18.04 10.19
CA GLN A 9 -0.75 -18.96 10.82
C GLN A 9 -0.35 -20.10 9.89
N ALA A 10 -1.32 -20.67 9.16
CA ALA A 10 -1.04 -21.72 8.19
C ALA A 10 -0.08 -21.23 7.10
N GLU A 11 -0.33 -20.03 6.55
CA GLU A 11 0.50 -19.44 5.50
C GLU A 11 1.89 -19.03 6.03
N ALA A 12 1.97 -18.50 7.25
CA ALA A 12 3.25 -18.21 7.91
C ALA A 12 4.10 -19.48 8.09
N ALA A 13 3.49 -20.59 8.51
CA ALA A 13 4.16 -21.87 8.64
C ALA A 13 4.63 -22.44 7.28
N ALA A 14 3.82 -22.27 6.23
CA ALA A 14 4.15 -22.74 4.89
C ALA A 14 5.29 -21.95 4.23
N THR A 15 5.33 -20.63 4.46
CA THR A 15 6.31 -19.72 3.84
C THR A 15 7.56 -19.51 4.70
N GLY A 16 7.48 -19.76 6.00
CA GLY A 16 8.54 -19.46 6.96
C GLY A 16 8.65 -17.98 7.35
N PHE A 17 7.74 -17.13 6.88
CA PHE A 17 7.70 -15.71 7.26
C PHE A 17 6.95 -15.50 8.58
N LEU A 18 7.28 -14.40 9.26
CA LEU A 18 6.58 -14.00 10.49
C LEU A 18 5.12 -13.64 10.18
N PRO A 19 4.14 -14.14 10.96
CA PRO A 19 2.71 -13.86 10.74
C PRO A 19 2.40 -12.36 10.63
N GLU A 20 3.04 -11.52 11.44
CA GLU A 20 2.81 -10.08 11.44
C GLU A 20 3.28 -9.41 10.13
N THR A 21 4.40 -9.88 9.58
CA THR A 21 4.94 -9.37 8.31
C THR A 21 4.06 -9.82 7.15
N LEU A 22 3.59 -11.07 7.21
CA LEU A 22 2.72 -11.63 6.19
C LEU A 22 1.34 -10.94 6.17
N ASP A 23 0.73 -10.70 7.33
CA ASP A 23 -0.53 -9.93 7.47
C ASP A 23 -0.37 -8.55 6.82
N LYS A 24 0.75 -7.88 7.09
CA LYS A 24 1.05 -6.57 6.49
C LYS A 24 1.11 -6.67 4.96
N VAL A 25 1.84 -7.63 4.40
CA VAL A 25 1.95 -7.79 2.94
C VAL A 25 0.60 -8.09 2.29
N ILE A 26 -0.21 -8.98 2.87
CA ILE A 26 -1.54 -9.31 2.34
C ILE A 26 -2.43 -8.07 2.28
N ARG A 27 -2.39 -7.25 3.33
CA ARG A 27 -3.13 -5.98 3.37
C ARG A 27 -2.63 -4.99 2.34
N LEU A 28 -1.32 -4.87 2.14
CA LEU A 28 -0.73 -4.02 1.11
C LEU A 28 -1.11 -4.49 -0.30
N ILE A 29 -1.14 -5.80 -0.56
CA ILE A 29 -1.63 -6.36 -1.84
C ILE A 29 -3.10 -5.98 -2.06
N GLY A 30 -3.95 -6.10 -1.03
CA GLY A 30 -5.34 -5.65 -1.10
C GLY A 30 -5.47 -4.15 -1.40
N LEU A 31 -4.62 -3.32 -0.78
CA LEU A 31 -4.60 -1.88 -1.02
C LEU A 31 -4.14 -1.53 -2.45
N LEU A 32 -3.15 -2.25 -2.99
CA LEU A 32 -2.70 -2.10 -4.37
C LEU A 32 -3.81 -2.46 -5.38
N ASP A 33 -4.58 -3.51 -5.10
CA ASP A 33 -5.73 -3.87 -5.93
C ASP A 33 -6.83 -2.79 -5.86
N ALA A 34 -7.08 -2.22 -4.68
CA ALA A 34 -8.01 -1.11 -4.52
C ALA A 34 -7.56 0.15 -5.30
N PHE A 35 -6.26 0.47 -5.31
CA PHE A 35 -5.71 1.56 -6.13
C PHE A 35 -5.87 1.28 -7.62
N ARG A 36 -5.55 0.06 -8.07
CA ARG A 36 -5.70 -0.37 -9.47
C ARG A 36 -7.15 -0.28 -9.95
N ASN A 37 -8.11 -0.58 -9.09
CA ASN A 37 -9.54 -0.55 -9.44
C ASN A 37 -10.19 0.83 -9.28
N HIS A 38 -9.47 1.83 -8.73
CA HIS A 38 -10.02 3.17 -8.57
C HIS A 38 -10.06 3.93 -9.91
N PRO A 39 -11.23 4.45 -10.36
CA PRO A 39 -11.39 5.03 -11.69
C PRO A 39 -10.41 6.15 -12.04
N PHE A 40 -10.04 6.97 -11.05
CA PHE A 40 -9.09 8.06 -11.26
C PHE A 40 -7.63 7.60 -11.20
N LEU A 41 -7.29 6.68 -10.29
CA LEU A 41 -5.89 6.35 -9.98
C LEU A 41 -5.29 5.33 -10.95
N LYS A 42 -6.12 4.42 -11.50
CA LYS A 42 -5.68 3.28 -12.31
C LYS A 42 -4.68 3.61 -13.42
N ASP A 43 -4.81 4.78 -14.05
CA ASP A 43 -3.95 5.22 -15.16
C ASP A 43 -3.01 6.37 -14.75
N ARG A 44 -2.97 6.70 -13.46
CA ARG A 44 -2.22 7.86 -12.93
C ARG A 44 -1.15 7.50 -11.94
N VAL A 45 -1.16 6.29 -11.38
CA VAL A 45 -0.13 5.83 -10.46
C VAL A 45 0.42 4.47 -10.88
N VAL A 46 1.72 4.28 -10.68
CA VAL A 46 2.40 3.01 -10.89
C VAL A 46 3.20 2.63 -9.66
N LEU A 47 3.20 1.34 -9.31
CA LEU A 47 4.03 0.80 -8.25
C LEU A 47 5.49 0.77 -8.69
N LYS A 48 6.39 1.18 -7.80
CA LYS A 48 7.84 1.08 -7.98
C LYS A 48 8.51 0.52 -6.73
N GLY A 49 9.85 0.52 -6.75
CA GLY A 49 10.66 0.28 -5.55
C GLY A 49 10.76 -1.20 -5.18
N GLY A 50 11.12 -1.45 -3.92
CA GLY A 50 11.43 -2.79 -3.42
C GLY A 50 10.26 -3.76 -3.49
N THR A 51 9.03 -3.25 -3.36
CA THR A 51 7.79 -4.04 -3.43
C THR A 51 7.47 -4.47 -4.85
N ALA A 52 7.64 -3.59 -5.85
CA ALA A 52 7.51 -3.99 -7.25
C ALA A 52 8.50 -5.12 -7.59
N LEU A 53 9.75 -4.96 -7.17
CA LEU A 53 10.79 -5.96 -7.41
C LEU A 53 10.53 -7.28 -6.69
N ASN A 54 10.06 -7.23 -5.44
CA ASN A 54 9.82 -8.40 -4.61
C ASN A 54 8.60 -9.21 -5.06
N LEU A 55 7.53 -8.55 -5.54
CA LEU A 55 6.28 -9.24 -5.91
C LEU A 55 6.24 -9.66 -7.38
N PHE A 56 6.89 -8.92 -8.30
CA PHE A 56 6.65 -9.08 -9.74
C PHE A 56 7.89 -9.37 -10.58
N VAL A 57 9.10 -9.19 -10.05
CA VAL A 57 10.33 -9.28 -10.87
C VAL A 57 11.27 -10.38 -10.40
N PHE A 58 11.48 -10.51 -9.09
CA PHE A 58 12.43 -11.46 -8.53
C PHE A 58 11.78 -12.35 -7.49
N ASP A 59 12.07 -13.64 -7.56
CA ASP A 59 11.75 -14.60 -6.50
C ASP A 59 12.80 -14.48 -5.38
N LEU A 60 12.56 -13.54 -4.47
CA LEU A 60 13.46 -13.25 -3.36
C LEU A 60 12.84 -13.75 -2.05
N PRO A 61 13.62 -14.40 -1.16
CA PRO A 61 13.14 -14.90 0.13
C PRO A 61 13.02 -13.76 1.15
N ARG A 62 12.31 -12.69 0.78
CA ARG A 62 12.03 -11.53 1.62
C ARG A 62 10.62 -11.05 1.38
N LEU A 63 10.08 -10.30 2.34
CA LEU A 63 8.84 -9.57 2.19
C LEU A 63 9.12 -8.07 2.24
N SER A 64 8.59 -7.33 1.27
CA SER A 64 8.63 -5.87 1.23
C SER A 64 7.35 -5.29 1.81
N VAL A 65 7.47 -4.33 2.73
CA VAL A 65 6.36 -3.86 3.59
C VAL A 65 6.01 -2.38 3.39
N ASP A 66 6.47 -1.79 2.29
CA ASP A 66 6.18 -0.40 1.90
C ASP A 66 5.49 -0.35 0.54
N ILE A 67 4.77 0.74 0.25
CA ILE A 67 4.23 1.02 -1.09
C ILE A 67 4.84 2.33 -1.59
N ASP A 68 5.63 2.23 -2.65
CA ASP A 68 6.15 3.38 -3.39
C ASP A 68 5.37 3.56 -4.68
N LEU A 69 4.71 4.70 -4.84
CA LEU A 69 3.97 5.05 -6.06
C LEU A 69 4.63 6.22 -6.77
N ASN A 70 4.67 6.15 -8.10
CA ASN A 70 4.96 7.30 -8.96
C ASN A 70 3.68 7.75 -9.66
N TYR A 71 3.50 9.07 -9.78
CA TYR A 71 2.48 9.64 -10.65
C TYR A 71 2.92 9.59 -12.12
N VAL A 72 2.00 9.20 -13.01
CA VAL A 72 2.23 9.04 -14.46
C VAL A 72 1.11 9.64 -15.32
N GLY A 73 0.17 10.40 -14.73
CA GLY A 73 -1.04 10.87 -15.43
C GLY A 73 -0.78 11.87 -16.57
N SER A 74 -0.05 12.95 -16.29
CA SER A 74 0.27 14.00 -17.27
C SER A 74 1.71 14.49 -17.07
N PRO A 75 2.49 14.68 -18.15
CA PRO A 75 3.81 15.29 -18.08
C PRO A 75 3.74 16.82 -17.92
N ASP A 76 2.58 17.44 -18.17
CA ASP A 76 2.38 18.86 -17.94
C ASP A 76 2.36 19.17 -16.44
N ARG A 77 3.19 20.14 -16.02
CA ARG A 77 3.40 20.46 -14.61
C ARG A 77 2.14 20.99 -13.93
N ASP A 78 1.38 21.85 -14.60
CA ASP A 78 0.24 22.51 -13.98
C ASP A 78 -0.93 21.52 -13.85
N VAL A 79 -1.10 20.64 -14.85
CA VAL A 79 -2.01 19.49 -14.75
C VAL A 79 -1.57 18.55 -13.62
N MET A 80 -0.27 18.20 -13.55
CA MET A 80 0.27 17.34 -12.49
C MET A 80 0.00 17.91 -11.09
N LEU A 81 0.19 19.22 -10.89
CA LEU A 81 -0.08 19.89 -9.62
C LEU A 81 -1.57 19.87 -9.27
N ALA A 82 -2.45 20.12 -10.23
CA ALA A 82 -3.90 20.05 -10.01
C ALA A 82 -4.39 18.62 -9.73
N GLU A 83 -3.81 17.62 -10.39
CA GLU A 83 -4.14 16.21 -10.14
C GLU A 83 -3.55 15.69 -8.83
N ARG A 84 -2.42 16.24 -8.35
CA ARG A 84 -1.81 15.85 -7.08
C ARG A 84 -2.80 15.88 -5.92
N GLU A 85 -3.57 16.95 -5.78
CA GLU A 85 -4.58 17.06 -4.70
C GLU A 85 -5.63 15.96 -4.80
N LYS A 86 -6.10 15.65 -6.01
CA LYS A 86 -7.07 14.58 -6.27
C LYS A 86 -6.49 13.20 -5.99
N VAL A 87 -5.22 12.98 -6.32
CA VAL A 87 -4.49 11.74 -6.01
C VAL A 87 -4.40 11.55 -4.49
N GLU A 88 -3.99 12.59 -3.75
CA GLU A 88 -3.87 12.54 -2.29
C GLU A 88 -5.23 12.28 -1.62
N GLN A 89 -6.30 12.90 -2.12
CA GLN A 89 -7.67 12.66 -1.65
C GLN A 89 -8.14 11.23 -1.93
N ALA A 90 -7.92 10.72 -3.15
CA ALA A 90 -8.30 9.37 -3.52
C ALA A 90 -7.56 8.31 -2.70
N ILE A 91 -6.24 8.47 -2.51
CA ILE A 91 -5.44 7.57 -1.66
C ILE A 91 -5.98 7.58 -0.23
N THR A 92 -6.25 8.76 0.32
CA THR A 92 -6.78 8.88 1.70
C THR A 92 -8.15 8.21 1.84
N ALA A 93 -9.04 8.41 0.88
CA ALA A 93 -10.37 7.81 0.88
C ALA A 93 -10.31 6.28 0.76
N ILE A 94 -9.47 5.75 -0.12
CA ILE A 94 -9.30 4.30 -0.30
C ILE A 94 -8.72 3.68 0.97
N CYS A 95 -7.62 4.22 1.51
CA CYS A 95 -7.01 3.70 2.73
C CYS A 95 -8.03 3.70 3.90
N GLY A 96 -8.82 4.76 4.06
CA GLY A 96 -9.89 4.79 5.06
C GLY A 96 -10.94 3.70 4.86
N ARG A 97 -11.38 3.47 3.61
CA ARG A 97 -12.34 2.40 3.27
C ARG A 97 -11.79 1.00 3.51
N GLU A 98 -10.50 0.79 3.26
CA GLU A 98 -9.80 -0.48 3.53
C GLU A 98 -9.45 -0.65 5.03
N GLY A 99 -9.90 0.25 5.91
CA GLY A 99 -9.76 0.13 7.36
C GLY A 99 -8.44 0.64 7.93
N PHE A 100 -7.67 1.42 7.16
CA PHE A 100 -6.45 2.05 7.64
C PHE A 100 -6.72 3.43 8.24
N THR A 101 -5.97 3.74 9.30
CA THR A 101 -5.82 5.09 9.84
C THR A 101 -4.61 5.74 9.20
N LEU A 102 -4.80 6.93 8.62
CA LEU A 102 -3.71 7.64 7.94
C LEU A 102 -3.13 8.72 8.84
N ARG A 103 -1.81 8.73 8.96
CA ARG A 103 -1.06 9.86 9.49
C ARG A 103 -0.12 10.39 8.42
N ARG A 104 -0.39 11.60 7.93
CA ARG A 104 0.55 12.31 7.06
C ARG A 104 1.81 12.67 7.85
N VAL A 105 2.97 12.34 7.30
CA VAL A 105 4.26 12.72 7.88
C VAL A 105 4.65 14.08 7.28
N PRO A 106 5.15 15.06 8.08
CA PRO A 106 5.43 16.41 7.58
C PRO A 106 6.36 16.45 6.36
N GLN A 107 6.14 17.50 5.58
CA GLN A 107 6.50 17.64 4.17
C GLN A 107 7.83 18.37 4.00
N GLU A 108 8.95 17.75 4.36
CA GLU A 108 10.29 18.34 4.08
C GLU A 108 10.77 18.05 2.65
N HIS A 109 10.06 17.21 1.89
CA HIS A 109 10.43 16.81 0.52
C HIS A 109 9.23 16.86 -0.43
N ALA A 110 9.51 16.94 -1.74
CA ALA A 110 8.52 17.09 -2.80
C ALA A 110 7.45 15.98 -2.83
N GLY A 111 7.76 14.79 -2.29
CA GLY A 111 6.86 13.64 -2.20
C GLY A 111 5.95 13.65 -0.97
N GLY A 112 4.73 13.11 -1.12
CA GLY A 112 3.86 12.83 0.02
C GLY A 112 4.28 11.53 0.72
N LYS A 113 4.26 11.52 2.06
CA LYS A 113 4.50 10.32 2.87
C LYS A 113 3.36 10.12 3.86
N TRP A 114 2.79 8.93 3.85
CA TRP A 114 1.76 8.51 4.79
C TRP A 114 2.29 7.34 5.61
N ARG A 115 1.95 7.33 6.90
CA ARG A 115 2.01 6.14 7.74
C ARG A 115 0.60 5.61 7.90
N LEU A 116 0.44 4.31 7.69
CA LEU A 116 -0.83 3.61 7.73
C LEU A 116 -0.87 2.78 9.01
N GLY A 117 -1.78 3.08 9.92
CA GLY A 117 -2.08 2.22 11.06
C GLY A 117 -3.28 1.34 10.76
N TYR A 118 -3.31 0.12 11.27
CA TYR A 118 -4.44 -0.82 11.09
C TYR A 118 -4.58 -1.75 12.30
N THR A 119 -5.71 -2.43 12.40
CA THR A 119 -5.90 -3.52 13.37
C THR A 119 -5.53 -4.85 12.72
N ASN A 120 -4.51 -5.52 13.28
CA ASN A 120 -4.01 -6.79 12.77
C ASN A 120 -4.96 -7.96 13.08
N ALA A 121 -4.65 -9.15 12.55
CA ALA A 121 -5.48 -10.35 12.77
C ALA A 121 -5.66 -10.74 14.26
N HIS A 122 -4.79 -10.26 15.15
CA HIS A 122 -4.90 -10.46 16.60
C HIS A 122 -5.74 -9.39 17.33
N GLY A 123 -6.36 -8.46 16.60
CA GLY A 123 -7.11 -7.35 17.20
C GLY A 123 -6.21 -6.26 17.81
N ARG A 124 -4.90 -6.26 17.52
CA ARG A 124 -3.94 -5.27 18.02
C ARG A 124 -3.66 -4.21 16.98
N ASN A 125 -3.37 -2.99 17.43
CA ASN A 125 -2.95 -1.91 16.53
C ASN A 125 -1.53 -2.17 16.00
N ALA A 126 -1.37 -2.03 14.69
CA ALA A 126 -0.12 -2.20 13.94
C ALA A 126 0.07 -1.04 12.95
N ASN A 127 1.30 -0.89 12.43
CA ASN A 127 1.70 0.14 11.46
C ASN A 127 2.59 -0.42 10.35
#